data_AF-A0A7Y8WJT3-F1
#
_entry.id   AF-A0A7Y8WJT3-F1
#
_cell.length_a   1.000
_cell.length_b   1.000
_cell.length_c   1.000
_cell.angle_alpha   90.00
_cell.angle_beta   90.00
_cell.angle_gamma   90.00
#
_symmetry.space_group_name_H-M   'P 1'
#
loop_
_entity.id
_entity.type
_entity.pdbx_description
1 polymer ?
#
loop_
_entity_poly.entity_id
_entity_poly.type
_entity_poly.pdbx_seq_one_letter_code
_entity_poly.pdbx_strand_id
1 'polypeptide(L)'
;MDQPIRMKSNGQITVSLNSQKRKSLTKELPVPQVVPKVIPPEHAALKEIEDELGALVGMEEMKRMIKEIYAWIFVNKKREEVGMKARKQALHMMFKGNPGTGKTTVARLIGKLFLKMNVLTKGHLIEAERADLVGEYIGHTAQKTRDLIKKAQGGILFIDEAYSLGRGGEKDFGKEAIDTLVKHMEDKQHEFILILAGYSREMDYFLTLNPGLHSRFPLVIDFPNYTIDQLMEISARMLEEREYSLSHGAEKKLKDHLIWVKSVLNPNSFSNGRYVRNIIEKSIRAQAMRLLLQNSFDKHELMTLRSNDLVFEEDS
;
A
#
# COMPACT_ATOMS: atom_id res chain seq x y z
N MET A 1 -47.15 76.65 0.28
CA MET A 1 -46.14 77.32 1.13
C MET A 1 -45.69 76.30 2.16
N ASP A 2 -44.47 75.79 2.26
CA ASP A 2 -43.23 75.85 1.46
C ASP A 2 -42.36 74.65 1.92
N GLN A 3 -41.61 74.07 0.99
CA GLN A 3 -40.42 73.20 1.22
C GLN A 3 -39.16 74.11 1.46
N PRO A 4 -37.89 73.66 1.65
CA PRO A 4 -37.27 72.40 2.17
C PRO A 4 -35.92 72.58 3.00
N ILE A 5 -35.26 71.45 3.40
CA ILE A 5 -33.78 71.13 3.49
C ILE A 5 -32.77 72.02 4.29
N ARG A 6 -31.99 71.45 5.27
CA ARG A 6 -30.53 71.05 5.24
C ARG A 6 -29.81 70.99 6.62
N MET A 7 -28.87 70.04 6.73
CA MET A 7 -28.00 69.67 7.87
C MET A 7 -26.97 70.74 8.33
N LYS A 8 -26.45 70.61 9.57
CA LYS A 8 -25.00 70.64 9.89
C LYS A 8 -24.66 70.10 11.29
N SER A 9 -23.47 69.53 11.41
CA SER A 9 -22.86 68.82 12.54
C SER A 9 -22.20 69.74 13.58
N ASN A 10 -22.05 69.24 14.82
CA ASN A 10 -20.80 69.19 15.61
C ASN A 10 -21.09 69.20 17.12
N GLY A 11 -20.77 68.10 17.80
CA GLY A 11 -20.65 68.03 19.25
C GLY A 11 -19.63 66.96 19.62
N GLN A 12 -18.37 67.35 19.75
CA GLN A 12 -17.29 66.51 20.28
C GLN A 12 -17.57 66.17 21.75
N ILE A 13 -17.44 64.90 22.12
CA ILE A 13 -17.29 64.48 23.52
C ILE A 13 -15.89 63.88 23.66
N THR A 14 -15.04 64.60 24.40
CA THR A 14 -13.70 64.18 24.80
C THR A 14 -13.83 63.25 26.02
N VAL A 15 -13.40 61.99 25.90
CA VAL A 15 -13.31 61.06 27.03
C VAL A 15 -11.84 60.76 27.31
N SER A 16 -11.37 61.24 28.45
CA SER A 16 -10.04 60.96 29.02
C SER A 16 -9.95 59.50 29.46
N LEU A 17 -9.04 58.75 28.85
CA LEU A 17 -8.74 57.36 29.24
C LEU A 17 -7.86 57.33 30.49
N ASN A 18 -8.46 56.93 31.62
CA ASN A 18 -7.76 56.69 32.86
C ASN A 18 -7.10 55.29 32.81
N SER A 19 -5.77 55.25 32.80
CA SER A 19 -4.94 54.05 32.69
C SER A 19 -4.83 53.33 34.04
N GLN A 20 -5.78 52.46 34.36
CA GLN A 20 -5.64 51.50 35.45
C GLN A 20 -5.14 50.14 34.93
N LYS A 21 -3.96 49.75 35.43
CA LYS A 21 -3.29 48.46 35.23
C LYS A 21 -4.24 47.28 35.43
N ARG A 22 -4.65 46.61 34.36
CA ARG A 22 -5.18 45.24 34.41
C ARG A 22 -4.01 44.27 34.61
N LYS A 23 -3.95 43.62 35.77
CA LYS A 23 -3.12 42.43 36.00
C LYS A 23 -3.57 41.35 35.01
N SER A 24 -2.67 40.93 34.12
CA SER A 24 -2.88 39.79 33.23
C SER A 24 -2.89 38.50 34.06
N LEU A 25 -4.07 37.90 34.21
CA LEU A 25 -4.18 36.50 34.63
C LEU A 25 -3.84 35.65 33.41
N THR A 26 -2.57 35.29 33.24
CA THR A 26 -2.14 34.25 32.32
C THR A 26 -2.70 32.93 32.84
N LYS A 27 -3.80 32.48 32.25
CA LYS A 27 -4.32 31.13 32.45
C LYS A 27 -3.43 30.20 31.63
N GLU A 28 -2.41 29.62 32.26
CA GLU A 28 -1.59 28.60 31.64
C GLU A 28 -2.50 27.43 31.24
N LEU A 29 -2.60 27.20 29.94
CA LEU A 29 -3.22 26.00 29.39
C LEU A 29 -2.35 24.80 29.80
N PRO A 30 -2.92 23.71 30.34
CA PRO A 30 -2.13 22.54 30.69
C PRO A 30 -1.41 22.02 29.44
N VAL A 31 -0.08 21.95 29.51
CA VAL A 31 0.74 21.27 28.51
C VAL A 31 0.25 19.82 28.41
N PRO A 32 -0.03 19.27 27.21
CA PRO A 32 -0.41 17.88 27.09
C PRO A 32 0.74 17.02 27.61
N GLN A 33 0.56 16.40 28.78
CA GLN A 33 1.48 15.41 29.28
C GLN A 33 1.43 14.23 28.29
N VAL A 34 2.52 14.02 27.55
CA VAL A 34 2.72 12.81 26.76
C VAL A 34 3.02 11.69 27.75
N VAL A 35 1.97 11.13 28.34
CA VAL A 35 2.05 9.90 29.11
C VAL A 35 2.46 8.81 28.11
N PRO A 36 3.55 8.06 28.34
CA PRO A 36 3.86 6.91 27.48
C PRO A 36 2.70 5.93 27.59
N LYS A 37 1.89 5.84 26.53
CA LYS A 37 0.77 4.90 26.45
C LYS A 37 1.35 3.49 26.47
N VAL A 38 1.36 2.86 27.64
CA VAL A 38 1.46 1.41 27.74
C VAL A 38 0.28 0.86 26.97
N ILE A 39 0.57 0.25 25.82
CA ILE A 39 -0.45 -0.27 24.91
C ILE A 39 -1.19 -1.40 25.64
N PRO A 40 -2.53 -1.31 25.81
CA PRO A 40 -3.30 -2.41 26.39
C PRO A 40 -3.03 -3.74 25.66
N PRO A 41 -3.04 -4.89 26.36
CA PRO A 41 -2.81 -6.21 25.75
C PRO A 41 -3.79 -6.52 24.60
N GLU A 42 -4.95 -5.86 24.57
CA GLU A 42 -5.94 -5.90 23.49
C GLU A 42 -5.42 -5.42 22.12
N HIS A 43 -4.24 -4.80 22.05
CA HIS A 43 -3.63 -4.37 20.78
C HIS A 43 -2.30 -5.05 20.44
N ALA A 44 -2.02 -6.21 21.05
CA ALA A 44 -0.85 -7.02 20.68
C ALA A 44 -0.84 -7.35 19.17
N ALA A 45 -2.00 -7.66 18.59
CA ALA A 45 -2.14 -7.95 17.16
C ALA A 45 -1.76 -6.76 16.28
N LEU A 46 -2.15 -5.53 16.66
CA LEU A 46 -1.73 -4.33 15.93
C LEU A 46 -0.22 -4.14 16.06
N LYS A 47 0.33 -4.25 17.27
CA LYS A 47 1.76 -4.04 17.50
C LYS A 47 2.62 -4.99 16.66
N GLU A 48 2.29 -6.27 16.64
CA GLU A 48 3.03 -7.25 15.84
C GLU A 48 2.94 -6.95 14.34
N ILE A 49 1.77 -6.54 13.85
CA ILE A 49 1.62 -6.14 12.45
C ILE A 49 2.33 -4.81 12.17
N GLU A 50 2.36 -3.87 13.12
CA GLU A 50 3.15 -2.64 13.01
C GLU A 50 4.65 -2.93 12.98
N ASP A 51 5.12 -3.93 13.73
CA ASP A 51 6.52 -4.38 13.70
C ASP A 51 6.84 -5.06 12.34
N GLU A 52 5.98 -5.96 11.85
CA GLU A 52 6.11 -6.58 10.52
C GLU A 52 6.04 -5.53 9.38
N LEU A 53 5.13 -4.56 9.48
CA LEU A 53 5.04 -3.45 8.51
C LEU A 53 6.20 -2.48 8.65
N GLY A 54 6.69 -2.23 9.86
CA GLY A 54 7.86 -1.42 10.15
C GLY A 54 9.12 -1.99 9.51
N ALA A 55 9.19 -3.31 9.37
CA ALA A 55 10.21 -3.98 8.58
C ALA A 55 10.03 -3.76 7.07
N LEU A 56 8.91 -3.25 6.55
CA LEU A 56 8.82 -2.86 5.14
C LEU A 56 9.42 -1.48 4.92
N VAL A 57 10.27 -1.39 3.90
CA VAL A 57 10.94 -0.15 3.50
C VAL A 57 9.92 0.85 2.98
N GLY A 58 9.87 2.05 3.56
CA GLY A 58 8.94 3.11 3.19
C GLY A 58 7.47 2.80 3.50
N MET A 59 6.56 3.25 2.62
CA MET A 59 5.09 3.01 2.71
C MET A 59 4.38 3.67 3.92
N GLU A 60 4.83 4.84 4.35
CA GLU A 60 4.28 5.51 5.55
C GLU A 60 2.78 5.81 5.46
N GLU A 61 2.25 6.15 4.28
CA GLU A 61 0.81 6.36 4.08
C GLU A 61 0.02 5.07 4.25
N MET A 62 0.53 3.96 3.73
CA MET A 62 -0.11 2.64 3.88
C MET A 62 -0.08 2.18 5.35
N LYS A 63 1.06 2.35 6.03
CA LYS A 63 1.18 2.06 7.47
C LYS A 63 0.15 2.84 8.28
N ARG A 64 -0.04 4.13 7.97
CA ARG A 64 -1.07 4.99 8.59
C ARG A 64 -2.48 4.46 8.31
N MET A 65 -2.78 4.14 7.05
CA MET A 65 -4.10 3.64 6.67
C MET A 65 -4.43 2.31 7.36
N ILE A 66 -3.47 1.39 7.51
CA ILE A 66 -3.69 0.15 8.26
C ILE A 66 -4.05 0.44 9.72
N LYS A 67 -3.39 1.41 10.37
CA LYS A 67 -3.73 1.82 11.74
C LYS A 67 -5.16 2.39 11.82
N GLU A 68 -5.56 3.19 10.84
CA GLU A 68 -6.92 3.76 10.75
C GLU A 68 -7.97 2.66 10.59
N ILE A 69 -7.75 1.72 9.67
CA ILE A 69 -8.63 0.55 9.46
C ILE A 69 -8.72 -0.26 10.75
N TYR A 70 -7.58 -0.55 11.39
CA TYR A 70 -7.56 -1.29 12.65
C TYR A 70 -8.39 -0.59 13.72
N ALA A 71 -8.15 0.70 13.95
CA ALA A 71 -8.85 1.48 14.97
C ALA A 71 -10.36 1.50 14.71
N TRP A 72 -10.76 1.65 13.46
CA TRP A 72 -12.17 1.63 13.07
C TRP A 72 -12.84 0.27 13.34
N ILE A 73 -12.23 -0.84 12.92
CA ILE A 73 -12.75 -2.19 13.16
C ILE A 73 -12.84 -2.47 14.67
N PHE A 74 -11.78 -2.13 15.42
CA PHE A 74 -11.72 -2.33 16.85
C PHE A 74 -12.82 -1.55 17.59
N VAL A 75 -12.99 -0.26 17.29
CA VAL A 75 -14.03 0.57 17.90
C VAL A 75 -15.42 0.07 17.53
N ASN A 76 -15.66 -0.35 16.29
CA ASN A 76 -16.96 -0.92 15.90
C ASN A 76 -17.28 -2.20 16.66
N LYS A 77 -16.30 -3.08 16.86
CA LYS A 77 -16.48 -4.27 17.68
C LYS A 77 -16.88 -3.91 19.12
N LYS A 78 -16.19 -2.95 19.74
CA LYS A 78 -16.57 -2.45 21.08
C LYS A 78 -17.97 -1.85 21.11
N ARG A 79 -18.41 -1.17 20.04
CA ARG A 79 -19.78 -0.66 19.91
C ARG A 79 -20.81 -1.79 19.89
N GLU A 80 -20.54 -2.86 19.16
CA GLU A 80 -21.42 -4.06 19.14
C GLU A 80 -21.49 -4.74 20.51
N GLU A 81 -20.36 -4.85 21.22
CA GLU A 81 -20.28 -5.43 22.57
C GLU A 81 -21.16 -4.68 23.58
N VAL A 82 -21.35 -3.37 23.42
CA VAL A 82 -22.24 -2.55 24.27
C VAL A 82 -23.66 -2.39 23.70
N GLY A 83 -24.02 -3.21 22.70
CA GLY A 83 -25.37 -3.24 22.11
C GLY A 83 -25.69 -2.07 21.17
N MET A 84 -24.70 -1.28 20.77
CA MET A 84 -24.91 -0.23 19.76
C MET A 84 -24.91 -0.83 18.35
N LYS A 85 -25.68 -0.21 17.46
CA LYS A 85 -25.59 -0.50 16.02
C LYS A 85 -24.19 -0.10 15.52
N ALA A 86 -23.42 -1.07 15.04
CA ALA A 86 -22.25 -0.82 14.22
C ALA A 86 -22.63 -0.92 12.75
N ARG A 87 -22.08 -0.01 11.93
CA ARG A 87 -22.23 -0.11 10.49
C ARG A 87 -21.15 -1.05 9.97
N LYS A 88 -21.57 -2.10 9.28
CA LYS A 88 -20.66 -2.97 8.56
C LYS A 88 -20.26 -2.26 7.26
N GLN A 89 -18.97 -2.11 7.02
CA GLN A 89 -18.43 -1.47 5.81
C GLN A 89 -17.68 -2.51 4.98
N ALA A 90 -17.69 -2.33 3.67
CA ALA A 90 -16.85 -3.11 2.77
C ALA A 90 -15.37 -2.86 3.09
N LEU A 91 -14.59 -3.94 3.18
CA LEU A 91 -13.14 -3.88 3.38
C LEU A 91 -12.37 -4.22 2.09
N HIS A 92 -13.05 -4.27 0.94
CA HIS A 92 -12.41 -4.46 -0.35
C HIS A 92 -11.48 -3.28 -0.67
N MET A 93 -10.34 -3.57 -1.27
CA MET A 93 -9.26 -2.60 -1.47
C MET A 93 -8.79 -2.54 -2.92
N MET A 94 -8.23 -1.40 -3.30
CA MET A 94 -7.63 -1.14 -4.59
C MET A 94 -6.17 -0.76 -4.39
N PHE A 95 -5.23 -1.52 -4.95
CA PHE A 95 -3.79 -1.30 -4.83
C PHE A 95 -3.24 -0.76 -6.15
N LYS A 96 -2.80 0.49 -6.14
CA LYS A 96 -2.31 1.19 -7.33
C LYS A 96 -0.81 1.36 -7.25
N GLY A 97 -0.07 0.91 -8.25
CA GLY A 97 1.36 1.21 -8.35
C GLY A 97 2.14 0.22 -9.19
N ASN A 98 3.41 0.55 -9.44
CA ASN A 98 4.25 -0.22 -10.34
C ASN A 98 4.62 -1.61 -9.79
N PRO A 99 5.09 -2.55 -10.63
CA PRO A 99 5.64 -3.82 -10.19
C PRO A 99 6.76 -3.62 -9.17
N GLY A 100 6.88 -4.58 -8.25
CA GLY A 100 7.96 -4.58 -7.26
C GLY A 100 7.85 -3.51 -6.17
N THR A 101 6.71 -2.84 -6.02
CA THR A 101 6.43 -1.90 -4.92
C THR A 101 5.84 -2.56 -3.66
N GLY A 102 5.74 -3.89 -3.62
CA GLY A 102 5.35 -4.64 -2.42
C GLY A 102 3.84 -4.90 -2.23
N LYS A 103 3.00 -4.61 -3.24
CA LYS A 103 1.54 -4.86 -3.23
C LYS A 103 1.14 -6.22 -2.65
N THR A 104 1.68 -7.31 -3.19
CA THR A 104 1.36 -8.67 -2.75
C THR A 104 1.83 -8.95 -1.32
N THR A 105 3.01 -8.45 -0.94
CA THR A 105 3.54 -8.60 0.43
C THR A 105 2.60 -7.94 1.43
N VAL A 106 2.12 -6.74 1.13
CA VAL A 106 1.18 -6.00 1.98
C VAL A 106 -0.18 -6.70 2.05
N ALA A 107 -0.68 -7.25 0.94
CA ALA A 107 -1.92 -8.03 0.95
C ALA A 107 -1.85 -9.23 1.92
N ARG A 108 -0.70 -9.93 1.98
CA ARG A 108 -0.48 -11.01 2.95
C ARG A 108 -0.52 -10.53 4.39
N LEU A 109 0.11 -9.39 4.70
CA LEU A 109 0.09 -8.81 6.04
C LEU A 109 -1.30 -8.38 6.46
N ILE A 110 -2.08 -7.80 5.56
CA ILE A 110 -3.49 -7.45 5.81
C ILE A 110 -4.32 -8.71 6.11
N GLY A 111 -4.09 -9.80 5.38
CA GLY A 111 -4.74 -11.09 5.66
C GLY A 111 -4.46 -11.60 7.07
N LYS A 112 -3.20 -11.55 7.50
CA LYS A 112 -2.80 -11.89 8.88
C LYS A 112 -3.47 -11.00 9.92
N LEU A 113 -3.48 -9.68 9.67
CA LEU A 113 -4.10 -8.71 10.58
C LEU A 113 -5.59 -9.02 10.74
N PHE A 114 -6.32 -9.17 9.64
CA PHE A 114 -7.76 -9.42 9.68
C PHE A 114 -8.12 -10.79 10.27
N LEU A 115 -7.27 -11.81 10.13
CA LEU A 115 -7.43 -13.04 10.90
C LEU A 115 -7.34 -12.78 12.41
N LYS A 116 -6.29 -12.09 12.86
CA LYS A 116 -6.09 -11.78 14.30
C LYS A 116 -7.20 -10.92 14.88
N MET A 117 -7.84 -10.09 14.05
CA MET A 117 -8.98 -9.27 14.43
C MET A 117 -10.32 -10.03 14.40
N ASN A 118 -10.34 -11.30 13.99
CA ASN A 118 -11.54 -12.10 13.73
C ASN A 118 -12.48 -11.47 12.68
N VAL A 119 -11.90 -10.71 11.73
CA VAL A 119 -12.59 -10.21 10.55
C VAL A 119 -12.65 -11.29 9.47
N LEU A 120 -11.56 -12.06 9.34
CA LEU A 120 -11.42 -13.20 8.46
C LEU A 120 -11.25 -14.48 9.28
N THR A 121 -11.79 -15.61 8.79
CA THR A 121 -11.70 -16.89 9.49
C THR A 121 -10.39 -17.65 9.25
N LYS A 122 -9.68 -17.36 8.15
CA LYS A 122 -8.44 -18.03 7.75
C LYS A 122 -7.29 -17.07 7.43
N GLY A 123 -7.58 -15.88 6.88
CA GLY A 123 -6.57 -14.87 6.53
C GLY A 123 -5.60 -15.26 5.42
N HIS A 124 -5.86 -16.35 4.68
CA HIS A 124 -5.01 -16.79 3.58
C HIS A 124 -5.18 -15.86 2.35
N LEU A 125 -4.16 -15.81 1.50
CA LEU A 125 -4.17 -15.06 0.25
C LEU A 125 -4.30 -16.03 -0.93
N ILE A 126 -5.27 -15.79 -1.81
CA ILE A 126 -5.38 -16.42 -3.13
C ILE A 126 -5.03 -15.37 -4.16
N GLU A 127 -3.91 -15.57 -4.86
CA GLU A 127 -3.48 -14.73 -5.98
C GLU A 127 -4.09 -15.26 -7.27
N ALA A 128 -4.60 -14.37 -8.12
CA ALA A 128 -5.22 -14.71 -9.40
C ALA A 128 -4.92 -13.64 -10.45
N GLU A 129 -4.91 -14.05 -11.71
CA GLU A 129 -4.80 -13.17 -12.87
C GLU A 129 -5.99 -13.39 -13.81
N ARG A 130 -6.09 -12.61 -14.88
CA ARG A 130 -7.18 -12.72 -15.86
C ARG A 130 -7.40 -14.15 -16.38
N ALA A 131 -6.33 -14.90 -16.63
CA ALA A 131 -6.41 -16.27 -17.14
C ALA A 131 -7.13 -17.25 -16.17
N ASP A 132 -7.06 -16.96 -14.87
CA ASP A 132 -7.70 -17.77 -13.84
C ASP A 132 -9.20 -17.48 -13.74
N LEU A 133 -9.62 -16.23 -14.02
CA LEU A 133 -11.02 -15.83 -13.95
C LEU A 133 -11.78 -16.10 -15.25
N VAL A 134 -11.15 -15.85 -16.40
CA VAL A 134 -11.81 -15.87 -17.70
C VAL A 134 -11.73 -17.26 -18.35
N GLY A 135 -12.88 -17.76 -18.79
CA GLY A 135 -13.01 -19.02 -19.51
C GLY A 135 -12.83 -18.86 -21.02
N GLU A 136 -12.50 -19.95 -21.70
CA GLU A 136 -12.39 -20.00 -23.17
C GLU A 136 -13.77 -20.07 -23.86
N TYR A 137 -14.80 -20.53 -23.13
CA TYR A 137 -16.14 -20.78 -23.64
C TYR A 137 -17.21 -20.00 -22.87
N ILE A 138 -18.35 -19.74 -23.52
CA ILE A 138 -19.50 -19.03 -22.95
C ILE A 138 -19.96 -19.74 -21.66
N GLY A 139 -20.18 -18.97 -20.59
CA GLY A 139 -20.67 -19.46 -19.31
C GLY A 139 -19.61 -20.12 -18.41
N HIS A 140 -18.40 -20.36 -18.91
CA HIS A 140 -17.29 -20.86 -18.08
C HIS A 140 -16.72 -19.76 -17.17
N THR A 141 -16.76 -18.50 -17.60
CA THR A 141 -16.17 -17.38 -16.86
C THR A 141 -16.85 -17.12 -15.52
N ALA A 142 -18.18 -17.07 -15.48
CA ALA A 142 -18.90 -16.96 -14.22
C ALA A 142 -18.63 -18.15 -13.28
N GLN A 143 -18.44 -19.36 -13.82
CA GLN A 143 -18.12 -20.54 -13.00
C GLN A 143 -16.71 -20.46 -12.43
N LYS A 144 -15.69 -20.22 -13.26
CA LYS A 144 -14.30 -20.04 -12.82
C LYS A 144 -14.15 -18.96 -11.76
N THR A 145 -14.79 -17.81 -11.98
CA THR A 145 -14.79 -16.68 -11.04
C THR A 145 -15.42 -17.08 -9.70
N ARG A 146 -16.55 -17.78 -9.72
CA ARG A 146 -17.20 -18.30 -8.48
C ARG A 146 -16.33 -19.29 -7.75
N ASP A 147 -15.65 -20.19 -8.45
CA ASP A 147 -14.77 -21.18 -7.85
C ASP A 147 -13.56 -20.54 -7.17
N LEU A 148 -13.00 -19.48 -7.76
CA LEU A 148 -11.94 -18.68 -7.12
C LEU A 148 -12.44 -17.95 -5.88
N ILE A 149 -13.60 -17.31 -5.94
CA ILE A 149 -14.22 -16.66 -4.77
C ILE A 149 -14.44 -17.68 -3.66
N LYS A 150 -14.92 -18.88 -3.99
CA LYS A 150 -15.11 -19.97 -3.03
C LYS A 150 -13.79 -20.38 -2.36
N LYS A 151 -12.69 -20.47 -3.12
CA LYS A 151 -11.35 -20.73 -2.56
C LYS A 151 -10.88 -19.59 -1.64
N ALA A 152 -11.26 -18.36 -1.92
CA ALA A 152 -10.91 -17.18 -1.12
C ALA A 152 -11.78 -16.99 0.14
N GLN A 153 -12.84 -17.78 0.35
CA GLN A 153 -13.68 -17.69 1.55
C GLN A 153 -12.87 -17.87 2.84
N GLY A 154 -13.02 -16.92 3.74
CA GLY A 154 -12.26 -16.77 4.99
C GLY A 154 -10.94 -16.03 4.81
N GLY A 155 -10.59 -15.59 3.60
CA GLY A 155 -9.30 -15.00 3.25
C GLY A 155 -9.44 -13.80 2.31
N ILE A 156 -8.39 -13.58 1.53
CA ILE A 156 -8.28 -12.50 0.54
C ILE A 156 -8.17 -13.11 -0.86
N LEU A 157 -8.99 -12.63 -1.79
CA LEU A 157 -8.79 -12.79 -3.23
C LEU A 157 -8.01 -11.58 -3.73
N PHE A 158 -6.80 -11.79 -4.24
CA PHE A 158 -5.95 -10.76 -4.82
C PHE A 158 -5.87 -10.96 -6.33
N ILE A 159 -6.35 -9.97 -7.09
CA ILE A 159 -6.32 -10.01 -8.56
C ILE A 159 -5.25 -9.03 -9.03
N ASP A 160 -4.15 -9.55 -9.56
CA ASP A 160 -3.11 -8.70 -10.16
C ASP A 160 -3.49 -8.31 -11.59
N GLU A 161 -3.02 -7.12 -12.00
CA GLU A 161 -3.36 -6.48 -13.27
C GLU A 161 -4.86 -6.52 -13.61
N ALA A 162 -5.71 -6.22 -12.62
CA ALA A 162 -7.16 -6.37 -12.71
C ALA A 162 -7.80 -5.56 -13.86
N TYR A 163 -7.18 -4.46 -14.27
CA TYR A 163 -7.58 -3.68 -15.44
C TYR A 163 -7.66 -4.51 -16.73
N SER A 164 -6.91 -5.61 -16.82
CA SER A 164 -6.92 -6.52 -17.97
C SER A 164 -8.28 -7.17 -18.20
N LEU A 165 -9.11 -7.33 -17.15
CA LEU A 165 -10.49 -7.82 -17.27
C LEU A 165 -11.38 -6.86 -18.07
N GLY A 166 -11.05 -5.57 -18.07
CA GLY A 166 -11.82 -4.52 -18.76
C GLY A 166 -11.33 -4.18 -20.18
N ARG A 167 -10.24 -4.79 -20.66
CA ARG A 167 -9.58 -4.40 -21.93
C ARG A 167 -10.16 -5.02 -23.21
N GLY A 168 -11.17 -5.88 -23.13
CA GLY A 168 -11.75 -6.50 -24.33
C GLY A 168 -13.01 -5.82 -24.87
N GLY A 169 -13.37 -6.19 -26.10
CA GLY A 169 -14.57 -5.70 -26.79
C GLY A 169 -15.88 -6.27 -26.23
N GLU A 170 -17.01 -6.01 -26.89
CA GLU A 170 -18.33 -6.48 -26.42
C GLU A 170 -18.48 -8.00 -26.31
N LYS A 171 -17.64 -8.76 -27.03
CA LYS A 171 -17.61 -10.23 -27.00
C LYS A 171 -16.57 -10.79 -26.00
N ASP A 172 -15.91 -9.94 -25.23
CA ASP A 172 -14.97 -10.39 -24.20
C ASP A 172 -15.71 -10.82 -22.92
N PHE A 173 -15.42 -12.03 -22.46
CA PHE A 173 -15.94 -12.58 -21.22
C PHE A 173 -15.36 -11.93 -19.96
N GLY A 174 -14.35 -11.05 -20.08
CA GLY A 174 -13.82 -10.26 -18.96
C GLY A 174 -14.89 -9.45 -18.20
N LYS A 175 -15.89 -8.90 -18.91
CA LYS A 175 -17.02 -8.19 -18.27
C LYS A 175 -17.87 -9.12 -17.39
N GLU A 176 -18.11 -10.35 -17.85
CA GLU A 176 -18.85 -11.36 -17.08
C GLU A 176 -18.14 -11.70 -15.75
N ALA A 177 -16.79 -11.73 -15.75
CA ALA A 177 -16.01 -11.91 -14.53
C ALA A 177 -16.20 -10.72 -13.56
N ILE A 178 -16.16 -9.48 -14.07
CA ILE A 178 -16.37 -8.27 -13.26
C ILE A 178 -17.77 -8.28 -12.63
N ASP A 179 -18.80 -8.55 -13.42
CA ASP A 179 -20.18 -8.58 -12.94
C ASP A 179 -20.37 -9.68 -11.88
N THR A 180 -19.74 -10.83 -12.08
CA THR A 180 -19.73 -11.93 -11.11
C THR A 180 -19.04 -11.53 -9.80
N LEU A 181 -17.90 -10.83 -9.88
CA LEU A 181 -17.20 -10.30 -8.70
C LEU A 181 -18.08 -9.30 -7.94
N VAL A 182 -18.63 -8.29 -8.63
CA VAL A 182 -19.46 -7.24 -8.03
C VAL A 182 -20.66 -7.84 -7.30
N LYS A 183 -21.36 -8.80 -7.92
CA LYS A 183 -22.47 -9.50 -7.29
C LYS A 183 -22.07 -10.18 -5.98
N HIS A 184 -20.94 -10.88 -5.95
CA HIS A 184 -20.48 -11.58 -4.75
C HIS A 184 -19.91 -10.65 -3.68
N MET A 185 -19.42 -9.47 -4.05
CA MET A 185 -19.04 -8.44 -3.07
C MET A 185 -20.25 -7.94 -2.28
N GLU A 186 -21.42 -7.87 -2.91
CA GLU A 186 -22.68 -7.50 -2.25
C GLU A 186 -23.25 -8.66 -1.43
N ASP A 187 -23.38 -9.84 -2.04
CA ASP A 187 -23.99 -11.00 -1.40
C ASP A 187 -23.15 -11.54 -0.23
N LYS A 188 -21.82 -11.38 -0.29
CA LYS A 188 -20.85 -12.00 0.63
C LYS A 188 -19.84 -11.03 1.22
N GLN A 189 -20.28 -9.80 1.53
CA GLN A 189 -19.45 -8.67 1.98
C GLN A 189 -18.54 -8.95 3.21
N HIS A 190 -18.72 -10.09 3.90
CA HIS A 190 -17.96 -10.48 5.10
C HIS A 190 -17.33 -11.88 5.02
N GLU A 191 -17.52 -12.61 3.92
CA GLU A 191 -16.92 -13.95 3.81
C GLU A 191 -15.51 -13.91 3.23
N PHE A 192 -15.17 -12.89 2.46
CA PHE A 192 -13.84 -12.72 1.87
C PHE A 192 -13.58 -11.25 1.61
N ILE A 193 -12.30 -10.90 1.43
CA ILE A 193 -11.89 -9.57 1.00
C ILE A 193 -11.32 -9.65 -0.41
N LEU A 194 -11.62 -8.65 -1.23
CA LEU A 194 -11.17 -8.56 -2.62
C LEU A 194 -10.18 -7.41 -2.69
N ILE A 195 -9.00 -7.69 -3.20
CA ILE A 195 -7.98 -6.69 -3.48
C ILE A 195 -7.72 -6.71 -4.99
N LEU A 196 -7.99 -5.61 -5.65
CA LEU A 196 -7.63 -5.42 -7.06
C LEU A 196 -6.31 -4.65 -7.13
N ALA A 197 -5.36 -5.14 -7.90
CA ALA A 197 -4.05 -4.52 -8.06
C ALA A 197 -3.74 -4.19 -9.52
N GLY A 198 -2.94 -3.15 -9.73
CA GLY A 198 -2.45 -2.80 -11.06
C GLY A 198 -1.73 -1.45 -11.10
N TYR A 199 -1.33 -1.04 -12.29
CA TYR A 199 -0.78 0.28 -12.55
C TYR A 199 -1.82 1.38 -12.29
N SER A 200 -1.38 2.51 -11.72
CA SER A 200 -2.29 3.54 -11.23
C SER A 200 -3.24 4.08 -12.30
N ARG A 201 -2.73 4.43 -13.49
CA ARG A 201 -3.54 5.02 -14.58
C ARG A 201 -4.55 4.03 -15.14
N GLU A 202 -4.14 2.79 -15.28
CA GLU A 202 -4.94 1.69 -15.79
C GLU A 202 -6.05 1.33 -14.82
N MET A 203 -5.79 1.34 -13.51
CA MET A 203 -6.80 1.13 -12.48
C MET A 203 -7.78 2.30 -12.39
N ASP A 204 -7.32 3.55 -12.58
CA ASP A 204 -8.22 4.71 -12.67
C ASP A 204 -9.18 4.56 -13.84
N TYR A 205 -8.67 4.17 -15.02
CA TYR A 205 -9.52 3.88 -16.17
C TYR A 205 -10.49 2.73 -15.88
N PHE A 206 -9.99 1.63 -15.30
CA PHE A 206 -10.79 0.46 -14.94
C PHE A 206 -11.98 0.80 -14.04
N LEU A 207 -11.81 1.71 -13.08
CA LEU A 207 -12.91 2.18 -12.21
C LEU A 207 -14.00 2.93 -12.98
N THR A 208 -13.68 3.57 -14.11
CA THR A 208 -14.69 4.27 -14.93
C THR A 208 -15.53 3.32 -15.79
N LEU A 209 -15.05 2.09 -16.02
CA LEU A 209 -15.75 1.09 -16.84
C LEU A 209 -17.02 0.54 -16.20
N ASN A 210 -17.11 0.54 -14.86
CA ASN A 210 -18.29 0.08 -14.15
C ASN A 210 -18.50 0.92 -12.88
N PRO A 211 -19.56 1.76 -12.80
CA PRO A 211 -19.89 2.55 -11.61
C PRO A 211 -20.08 1.70 -10.34
N GLY A 212 -20.45 0.42 -10.51
CA GLY A 212 -20.55 -0.56 -9.43
C GLY A 212 -19.21 -0.87 -8.76
N LEU A 213 -18.07 -0.67 -9.42
CA LEU A 213 -16.76 -0.86 -8.80
C LEU A 213 -16.41 0.29 -7.85
N HIS A 214 -16.59 1.54 -8.28
CA HIS A 214 -16.14 2.71 -7.51
C HIS A 214 -16.71 2.75 -6.09
N SER A 215 -17.98 2.40 -5.91
CA SER A 215 -18.63 2.41 -4.58
C SER A 215 -18.32 1.19 -3.72
N ARG A 216 -17.80 0.11 -4.31
CA ARG A 216 -17.51 -1.17 -3.63
C ARG A 216 -16.06 -1.27 -3.16
N PHE A 217 -15.17 -0.37 -3.61
CA PHE A 217 -13.78 -0.25 -3.19
C PHE A 217 -13.55 1.06 -2.41
N PRO A 218 -13.96 1.12 -1.13
CA PRO A 218 -13.80 2.34 -0.33
C PRO A 218 -12.34 2.63 0.05
N LEU A 219 -11.46 1.64 -0.05
CA LEU A 219 -10.06 1.74 0.34
C LEU A 219 -9.17 1.70 -0.90
N VAL A 220 -8.52 2.82 -1.21
CA VAL A 220 -7.56 2.93 -2.32
C VAL A 220 -6.19 3.22 -1.72
N ILE A 221 -5.21 2.38 -2.03
CA ILE A 221 -3.84 2.47 -1.53
C ILE A 221 -2.91 2.66 -2.71
N ASP A 222 -2.16 3.76 -2.67
CA ASP A 222 -1.10 4.05 -3.63
C ASP A 222 0.25 3.50 -3.14
N PHE A 223 0.94 2.85 -4.06
CA PHE A 223 2.25 2.24 -3.87
C PHE A 223 3.26 2.98 -4.77
N PRO A 224 3.85 4.08 -4.26
CA PRO A 224 4.78 4.88 -5.04
C PRO A 224 6.07 4.11 -5.34
N ASN A 225 6.81 4.58 -6.34
CA ASN A 225 8.16 4.08 -6.60
C ASN A 225 9.08 4.35 -5.41
N TYR A 226 9.99 3.42 -5.14
CA TYR A 226 10.99 3.62 -4.11
C TYR A 226 12.02 4.67 -4.52
N THR A 227 12.50 5.40 -3.52
CA THR A 227 13.70 6.26 -3.63
C THR A 227 14.96 5.40 -3.79
N ILE A 228 16.06 6.03 -4.17
CA ILE A 228 17.35 5.33 -4.32
C ILE A 228 17.78 4.68 -3.00
N ASP A 229 17.72 5.42 -1.89
CA ASP A 229 18.14 4.89 -0.59
C ASP A 229 17.23 3.73 -0.14
N GLN A 230 15.93 3.80 -0.43
CA GLN A 230 15.01 2.68 -0.20
C GLN A 230 15.34 1.46 -1.07
N LEU A 231 15.73 1.64 -2.34
CA LEU A 231 16.15 0.53 -3.20
C LEU A 231 17.46 -0.11 -2.72
N MET A 232 18.39 0.70 -2.18
CA MET A 232 19.62 0.21 -1.55
C MET A 232 19.33 -0.54 -0.25
N GLU A 233 18.37 -0.08 0.55
CA GLU A 233 17.94 -0.81 1.75
C GLU A 233 17.27 -2.15 1.38
N ILE A 234 16.43 -2.15 0.35
CA ILE A 234 15.81 -3.37 -0.20
C ILE A 234 16.89 -4.33 -0.71
N SER A 235 17.91 -3.85 -1.42
CA SER A 235 18.99 -4.70 -1.93
C SER A 235 19.79 -5.34 -0.78
N ALA A 236 20.12 -4.56 0.26
CA ALA A 236 20.81 -5.06 1.44
C ALA A 236 20.02 -6.18 2.14
N ARG A 237 18.71 -5.98 2.36
CA ARG A 237 17.83 -7.00 2.97
C ARG A 237 17.74 -8.27 2.12
N MET A 238 17.59 -8.14 0.80
CA MET A 238 17.54 -9.30 -0.11
C MET A 238 18.85 -10.10 -0.13
N LEU A 239 19.99 -9.43 0.06
CA LEU A 239 21.30 -10.07 0.15
C LEU A 239 21.48 -10.76 1.50
N GLU A 240 21.11 -10.10 2.59
CA GLU A 240 21.18 -10.64 3.96
C GLU A 240 20.35 -11.92 4.09
N GLU A 241 19.11 -11.94 3.58
CA GLU A 241 18.25 -13.14 3.53
C GLU A 241 18.90 -14.33 2.82
N ARG A 242 19.86 -14.08 1.93
CA ARG A 242 20.57 -15.08 1.12
C ARG A 242 22.01 -15.31 1.61
N GLU A 243 22.40 -14.72 2.73
CA GLU A 243 23.76 -14.74 3.29
C GLU A 243 24.83 -14.13 2.37
N TYR A 244 24.46 -13.14 1.54
CA TYR A 244 25.40 -12.36 0.73
C TYR A 244 25.60 -10.95 1.28
N SER A 245 26.71 -10.32 0.90
CA SER A 245 26.99 -8.91 1.13
C SER A 245 27.65 -8.27 -0.10
N LEU A 246 27.48 -6.95 -0.27
CA LEU A 246 28.19 -6.19 -1.29
C LEU A 246 29.52 -5.70 -0.72
N SER A 247 30.58 -5.80 -1.52
CA SER A 247 31.79 -5.04 -1.25
C SER A 247 31.51 -3.53 -1.38
N HIS A 248 32.30 -2.68 -0.73
CA HIS A 248 32.11 -1.22 -0.79
C HIS A 248 32.09 -0.68 -2.24
N GLY A 249 32.93 -1.24 -3.12
CA GLY A 249 32.93 -0.88 -4.54
C GLY A 249 31.68 -1.35 -5.29
N ALA A 250 31.13 -2.50 -4.91
CA ALA A 250 29.87 -3.01 -5.49
C ALA A 250 28.68 -2.17 -5.03
N GLU A 251 28.61 -1.82 -3.74
CA GLU A 251 27.56 -0.96 -3.19
C GLU A 251 27.50 0.39 -3.91
N LYS A 252 28.66 1.05 -4.08
CA LYS A 252 28.77 2.31 -4.83
C LYS A 252 28.32 2.14 -6.29
N LYS A 253 28.82 1.12 -6.99
CA LYS A 253 28.45 0.84 -8.38
C LYS A 253 26.95 0.59 -8.55
N LEU A 254 26.32 -0.14 -7.62
CA LEU A 254 24.88 -0.36 -7.62
C LEU A 254 24.12 0.95 -7.41
N LYS A 255 24.53 1.78 -6.45
CA LYS A 255 23.89 3.06 -6.16
C LYS A 255 23.95 4.00 -7.37
N ASP A 256 25.13 4.15 -7.97
CA ASP A 256 25.35 4.99 -9.15
C ASP A 256 24.49 4.50 -10.34
N HIS A 257 24.42 3.18 -10.54
CA HIS A 257 23.56 2.57 -11.56
C HIS A 257 22.07 2.87 -11.32
N LEU A 258 21.57 2.71 -10.10
CA LEU A 258 20.17 2.99 -9.78
C LEU A 258 19.82 4.48 -9.99
N ILE A 259 20.75 5.40 -9.68
CA ILE A 259 20.58 6.84 -9.95
C ILE A 259 20.43 7.08 -11.44
N TRP A 260 21.31 6.48 -12.24
CA TRP A 260 21.30 6.60 -13.68
C TRP A 260 20.03 6.00 -14.31
N VAL A 261 19.67 4.77 -13.95
CA VAL A 261 18.47 4.10 -14.47
C VAL A 261 17.20 4.89 -14.17
N LYS A 262 17.06 5.45 -12.96
CA LYS A 262 15.89 6.27 -12.61
C LYS A 262 15.86 7.62 -13.32
N SER A 263 16.98 8.12 -13.82
CA SER A 263 17.02 9.38 -14.59
C SER A 263 16.71 9.17 -16.07
N VAL A 264 17.06 7.99 -16.61
CA VAL A 264 16.87 7.66 -18.03
C VAL A 264 15.53 6.96 -18.29
N LEU A 265 15.11 6.02 -17.42
CA LEU A 265 13.87 5.30 -17.62
C LEU A 265 12.65 6.14 -17.25
N ASN A 266 11.55 5.92 -17.98
CA ASN A 266 10.25 6.42 -17.57
C ASN A 266 9.91 5.86 -16.17
N PRO A 267 9.55 6.71 -15.19
CA PRO A 267 9.17 6.25 -13.86
C PRO A 267 8.08 5.19 -13.83
N ASN A 268 7.22 5.13 -14.86
CA ASN A 268 6.14 4.14 -14.98
C ASN A 268 6.61 2.77 -15.49
N SER A 269 7.79 2.68 -16.10
CA SER A 269 8.34 1.42 -16.61
C SER A 269 9.30 0.74 -15.62
N PHE A 270 9.71 1.45 -14.57
CA PHE A 270 10.66 0.93 -13.59
C PHE A 270 9.99 -0.03 -12.60
N SER A 271 10.52 -1.26 -12.49
CA SER A 271 9.93 -2.35 -11.70
C SER A 271 10.45 -2.48 -10.26
N ASN A 272 11.07 -1.43 -9.72
CA ASN A 272 11.43 -1.28 -8.30
C ASN A 272 12.17 -2.51 -7.72
N GLY A 273 11.61 -3.14 -6.69
CA GLY A 273 12.22 -4.30 -6.04
C GLY A 273 12.41 -5.50 -6.98
N ARG A 274 11.59 -5.62 -8.05
CA ARG A 274 11.79 -6.66 -9.08
C ARG A 274 13.06 -6.38 -9.88
N TYR A 275 13.32 -5.12 -10.23
CA TYR A 275 14.55 -4.71 -10.90
C TYR A 275 15.79 -5.04 -10.06
N VAL A 276 15.77 -4.65 -8.78
CA VAL A 276 16.86 -4.93 -7.83
C VAL A 276 17.10 -6.43 -7.66
N ARG A 277 16.02 -7.22 -7.52
CA ARG A 277 16.10 -8.69 -7.43
C ARG A 277 16.80 -9.28 -8.65
N ASN A 278 16.43 -8.85 -9.86
CA ASN A 278 17.03 -9.34 -11.10
C ASN A 278 18.53 -9.04 -11.17
N ILE A 279 18.95 -7.84 -10.75
CA ILE A 279 20.39 -7.48 -10.67
C ILE A 279 21.11 -8.40 -9.71
N ILE A 280 20.58 -8.60 -8.50
CA ILE A 280 21.20 -9.47 -7.49
C ILE A 280 21.35 -10.89 -8.01
N GLU A 281 20.31 -11.45 -8.63
CA GLU A 281 20.33 -12.83 -9.16
C GLU A 281 21.31 -12.99 -10.34
N LYS A 282 21.45 -11.98 -11.20
CA LYS A 282 22.51 -11.95 -12.22
C LYS A 282 23.90 -11.86 -11.57
N SER A 283 24.03 -11.05 -10.53
CA SER A 283 25.31 -10.83 -9.85
C SER A 283 25.80 -12.06 -9.10
N ILE A 284 24.90 -12.81 -8.46
CA ILE A 284 25.21 -14.09 -7.82
C ILE A 284 25.72 -15.11 -8.87
N ARG A 285 25.09 -15.15 -10.06
CA ARG A 285 25.58 -16.01 -11.16
C ARG A 285 26.96 -15.61 -11.67
N ALA A 286 27.23 -14.31 -11.78
CA ALA A 286 28.54 -13.79 -12.18
C ALA A 286 29.62 -14.10 -11.12
N GLN A 287 29.29 -13.95 -9.84
CA GLN A 287 30.19 -14.30 -8.73
C GLN A 287 30.50 -15.80 -8.73
N ALA A 288 29.52 -16.67 -8.95
CA ALA A 288 29.75 -18.11 -9.04
C ALA A 288 30.77 -18.47 -10.15
N MET A 289 30.66 -17.81 -11.32
CA MET A 289 31.65 -17.98 -12.40
C MET A 289 33.03 -17.47 -12.01
N ARG A 290 33.12 -16.30 -11.34
CA ARG A 290 34.39 -15.76 -10.83
C ARG A 290 35.06 -16.74 -9.87
N LEU A 291 34.31 -17.24 -8.88
CA LEU A 291 34.85 -18.15 -7.86
C LEU A 291 35.32 -19.47 -8.47
N LEU A 292 34.57 -20.00 -9.42
CA LEU A 292 34.95 -21.20 -10.16
C LEU A 292 36.28 -21.03 -10.90
N LEU A 293 36.45 -19.90 -11.61
CA LEU A 293 37.68 -19.61 -12.36
C LEU A 293 38.89 -19.33 -11.45
N GLN A 294 38.66 -18.75 -10.27
CA GLN A 294 39.71 -18.41 -9.31
C GLN A 294 40.02 -19.55 -8.32
N ASN A 295 39.20 -20.60 -8.29
CA ASN A 295 39.29 -21.71 -7.35
C ASN A 295 39.34 -21.24 -5.87
N SER A 296 38.57 -20.20 -5.54
CA SER A 296 38.50 -19.61 -4.19
C SER A 296 37.10 -19.83 -3.60
N PHE A 297 37.04 -20.54 -2.48
CA PHE A 297 35.78 -20.95 -1.83
C PHE A 297 35.79 -20.73 -0.32
N ASP A 298 36.62 -19.81 0.16
CA ASP A 298 36.53 -19.40 1.55
C ASP A 298 35.19 -18.69 1.82
N LYS A 299 34.76 -18.71 3.08
CA LYS A 299 33.47 -18.16 3.50
C LYS A 299 33.32 -16.69 3.10
N HIS A 300 34.38 -15.89 3.17
CA HIS A 300 34.32 -14.48 2.83
C HIS A 300 34.06 -14.30 1.33
N GLU A 301 34.75 -15.04 0.47
CA GLU A 301 34.52 -14.99 -0.98
C GLU A 301 33.14 -15.50 -1.41
N LEU A 302 32.65 -16.57 -0.77
CA LEU A 302 31.32 -17.11 -1.03
C LEU A 302 30.20 -16.13 -0.69
N MET A 303 30.39 -15.32 0.35
CA MET A 303 29.41 -14.32 0.78
C MET A 303 29.53 -12.98 0.03
N THR A 304 30.70 -12.64 -0.53
CA THR A 304 30.96 -11.28 -1.02
C THR A 304 30.76 -11.13 -2.53
N LEU A 305 29.77 -10.32 -2.90
CA LEU A 305 29.60 -9.80 -4.27
C LEU A 305 30.48 -8.56 -4.46
N ARG A 306 31.37 -8.61 -5.47
CA ARG A 306 32.28 -7.52 -5.82
C ARG A 306 31.74 -6.71 -6.99
N SER A 307 32.33 -5.55 -7.24
CA SER A 307 31.92 -4.62 -8.32
C SER A 307 31.90 -5.27 -9.71
N ASN A 308 32.77 -6.24 -9.95
CA ASN A 308 32.87 -6.94 -11.22
C ASN A 308 31.76 -7.98 -11.41
N ASP A 309 31.09 -8.40 -10.33
CA ASP A 309 29.97 -9.33 -10.42
C ASP A 309 28.66 -8.60 -10.75
N LEU A 310 28.57 -7.29 -10.50
CA LEU A 310 27.39 -6.52 -10.84
C LEU A 310 27.30 -6.35 -12.35
N VAL A 311 26.44 -7.16 -12.97
CA VAL A 311 26.11 -7.15 -14.40
C VAL A 311 24.78 -6.43 -14.60
N PHE A 312 24.76 -5.41 -15.46
CA PHE A 312 23.56 -4.64 -15.78
C PHE A 312 23.04 -5.00 -17.17
N GLU A 313 21.77 -4.69 -17.48
CA GLU A 313 21.13 -5.12 -18.74
C GLU A 313 21.72 -4.50 -20.01
N GLU A 314 22.57 -3.49 -19.88
CA GLU A 314 23.21 -2.80 -21.01
C GLU A 314 24.59 -3.37 -21.36
N ASP A 315 25.08 -4.33 -20.57
CA ASP A 315 26.34 -5.04 -20.84
C ASP A 315 26.14 -6.25 -21.78
N SER A 316 25.00 -6.35 -22.49
CA SER A 316 24.62 -7.45 -23.38
C SER A 316 24.25 -6.98 -24.79
#